data_AF-A0A3M1I0J0-F1
#
_entry.id   AF-A0A3M1I0J0-F1
#
_cell.length_a   1.000
_cell.length_b   1.000
_cell.length_c   1.000
_cell.angle_alpha   90.00
_cell.angle_beta   90.00
_cell.angle_gamma   90.00
#
_symmetry.space_group_name_H-M   'P 1'
#
loop_
_entity.id
_entity.type
_entity.pdbx_description
1 polymer ?
#
loop_
_entity_poly.entity_id
_entity_poly.type
_entity_poly.pdbx_seq_one_letter_code
_entity_poly.pdbx_strand_id
1 'polypeptide(L)'
;MIRFKAWRSPKHLERVRKMPCCVCGTVPSEAHHIIGVGDGRMGAKAPDSHVVPLCTFHHRKLHDVGLGKDEQWRWLALTLAAIVEGKA
;
A
#
# COMPACT_ATOMS: atom_id res chain seq x y z
N MET A 1 7.40 16.11 -22.59
CA MET A 1 7.32 15.04 -21.57
C MET A 1 5.91 15.03 -21.01
N ILE A 2 5.07 14.04 -21.36
CA ILE A 2 3.70 13.96 -20.84
C ILE A 2 3.78 13.53 -19.38
N ARG A 3 3.24 14.34 -18.47
CA ARG A 3 3.26 14.08 -17.02
C ARG A 3 1.88 13.62 -16.57
N PHE A 4 1.68 12.32 -16.42
CA PHE A 4 0.42 11.79 -15.92
C PHE A 4 0.24 12.10 -14.42
N LYS A 5 -0.92 12.69 -14.09
CA LYS A 5 -1.35 12.97 -12.72
C LYS A 5 -1.60 11.64 -11.99
N ALA A 6 -1.08 11.50 -10.78
CA ALA A 6 -1.31 10.31 -9.96
C ALA A 6 -2.81 10.18 -9.64
N TRP A 7 -3.36 8.97 -9.81
CA TRP A 7 -4.75 8.67 -9.44
C TRP A 7 -4.93 8.74 -7.92
N ARG A 8 -6.06 9.33 -7.50
CA ARG A 8 -6.43 9.52 -6.09
C ARG A 8 -7.86 9.05 -5.85
N SER A 9 -8.09 8.27 -4.81
CA SER A 9 -9.39 7.70 -4.49
C SER A 9 -9.54 7.43 -2.98
N PRO A 10 -10.21 8.34 -2.24
CA PRO A 10 -10.47 8.14 -0.81
C PRO A 10 -11.21 6.84 -0.51
N LYS A 11 -12.17 6.46 -1.36
CA LYS A 11 -12.93 5.20 -1.24
C LYS A 11 -12.03 3.96 -1.35
N HIS A 12 -11.03 3.99 -2.23
CA HIS A 12 -10.06 2.90 -2.33
C HIS A 12 -9.21 2.80 -1.05
N LEU A 13 -8.70 3.94 -0.57
CA LEU A 13 -7.91 3.96 0.67
C LEU A 13 -8.73 3.51 1.90
N GLU A 14 -10.03 3.82 1.94
CA GLU A 14 -10.92 3.33 3.00
C GLU A 14 -11.05 1.81 2.99
N ARG A 15 -11.18 1.19 1.81
CA ARG A 15 -11.19 -0.28 1.67
C ARG A 15 -9.88 -0.88 2.18
N VAL A 16 -8.74 -0.34 1.74
CA VAL A 16 -7.43 -0.85 2.19
C VAL A 16 -7.28 -0.81 3.71
N ARG A 17 -7.72 0.27 4.38
CA ARG A 17 -7.63 0.39 5.86
C ARG A 17 -8.46 -0.65 6.63
N LYS A 18 -9.44 -1.28 5.99
CA LYS A 18 -10.26 -2.36 6.59
C LYS A 18 -9.61 -3.74 6.43
N MET A 19 -8.62 -3.85 5.54
CA MET A 19 -7.94 -5.11 5.27
C MET A 19 -6.90 -5.45 6.35
N PRO A 20 -6.64 -6.74 6.60
CA PRO A 20 -5.61 -7.18 7.53
C PRO A 20 -4.20 -6.80 7.07
N CYS A 21 -3.30 -6.51 8.00
CA CYS A 21 -1.91 -6.21 7.69
C CYS A 21 -1.24 -7.34 6.87
N CYS A 22 -0.55 -6.98 5.78
CA CYS A 22 0.12 -7.95 4.90
C CYS A 22 1.24 -8.77 5.58
N VAL A 23 1.74 -8.32 6.74
CA VAL A 23 2.82 -8.99 7.49
C VAL A 23 2.24 -9.91 8.57
N CYS A 24 1.32 -9.40 9.39
CA CYS A 24 0.89 -10.10 10.60
C CYS A 24 -0.62 -10.31 10.74
N GLY A 25 -1.42 -9.86 9.77
CA GLY A 25 -2.87 -10.05 9.77
C GLY A 25 -3.65 -9.11 10.71
N THR A 26 -3.00 -8.29 11.52
CA THR A 26 -3.68 -7.40 12.49
C THR A 26 -4.55 -6.35 11.80
N VAL A 27 -5.70 -6.05 12.43
CA VAL A 27 -6.62 -4.94 12.12
C VAL A 27 -6.79 -4.04 13.35
N PRO A 28 -7.03 -2.72 13.20
CA PRO A 28 -7.08 -1.98 11.94
C PRO A 28 -5.70 -1.84 11.28
N SER A 29 -5.68 -1.60 9.97
CA SER A 29 -4.47 -1.30 9.22
C SER A 29 -4.48 0.14 8.69
N GLU A 30 -3.32 0.60 8.26
CA GLU A 30 -3.10 1.88 7.60
C GLU A 30 -2.83 1.62 6.11
N ALA A 31 -3.34 2.52 5.27
CA ALA A 31 -3.06 2.55 3.84
C ALA A 31 -1.62 3.06 3.61
N HIS A 32 -0.70 2.15 3.32
CA HIS A 32 0.70 2.46 3.05
C HIS A 32 0.98 2.49 1.54
N HIS A 33 1.43 3.63 1.01
CA HIS A 33 1.91 3.72 -0.37
C HIS A 33 3.27 3.04 -0.49
N ILE A 34 3.41 2.07 -1.40
CA ILE A 34 4.69 1.34 -1.56
C ILE A 34 5.85 2.30 -1.85
N ILE A 35 7.03 2.01 -1.30
CA ILE A 35 8.22 2.85 -1.37
C ILE A 35 9.42 2.13 -1.96
N GLY A 36 10.23 2.83 -2.74
CA GLY A 36 11.51 2.31 -3.24
C GLY A 36 11.42 1.15 -4.23
N VAL A 37 10.21 0.70 -4.56
CA VAL A 37 9.90 -0.33 -5.55
C VAL A 37 8.72 0.18 -6.39
N GLY A 38 8.97 0.54 -7.66
CA GLY A 38 7.95 1.02 -8.61
C GLY A 38 7.98 2.51 -8.95
N ASP A 39 6.83 3.04 -9.39
CA ASP A 39 6.62 4.40 -9.94
C ASP A 39 6.67 5.54 -8.90
N GLY A 40 7.27 5.27 -7.73
CA GLY A 40 7.51 6.28 -6.71
C GLY A 40 8.43 7.37 -7.24
N ARG A 41 8.01 8.63 -7.12
CA ARG A 41 8.84 9.79 -7.48
C ARG A 41 9.43 10.38 -6.21
N MET A 42 10.69 10.80 -6.26
CA MET A 42 11.29 11.55 -5.15
C MET A 42 10.41 12.77 -4.81
N GLY A 43 10.04 12.91 -3.53
CA GLY A 43 9.19 14.01 -3.05
C GLY A 43 7.69 13.89 -3.37
N ALA A 44 7.21 12.76 -3.90
CA ALA A 44 5.78 12.56 -4.17
C ALA A 44 5.28 11.17 -3.76
N LYS A 45 4.05 11.12 -3.26
CA LYS A 45 3.37 9.86 -2.94
C LYS A 45 3.04 9.10 -4.23
N ALA A 46 3.27 7.79 -4.23
CA ALA A 46 2.79 6.89 -5.27
C ALA A 46 1.26 7.06 -5.48
N PRO A 47 0.70 6.69 -6.65
CA PRO A 47 -0.74 6.71 -6.87
C PRO A 47 -1.48 5.86 -5.82
N ASP A 48 -2.75 6.17 -5.57
CA ASP A 48 -3.54 5.40 -4.60
C ASP A 48 -3.77 3.95 -5.05
N SER A 49 -3.50 3.60 -6.31
CA SER A 49 -3.51 2.23 -6.82
C SER A 49 -2.31 1.39 -6.34
N HIS A 50 -1.33 2.00 -5.69
CA HIS A 50 -0.10 1.36 -5.21
C HIS A 50 -0.03 1.43 -3.68
N VAL A 51 -1.08 0.93 -3.03
CA VAL A 51 -1.26 1.00 -1.58
C VAL A 51 -1.49 -0.40 -1.02
N VAL A 52 -0.86 -0.70 0.11
CA VAL A 52 -0.97 -1.96 0.85
C VAL A 52 -1.43 -1.72 2.29
N PRO A 53 -2.15 -2.65 2.93
CA PRO A 53 -2.52 -2.57 4.34
C PRO A 53 -1.36 -2.97 5.25
N LEU A 54 -0.91 -2.05 6.10
CA LEU A 54 0.07 -2.33 7.15
C LEU A 54 -0.42 -1.84 8.51
N CYS A 55 -0.28 -2.64 9.56
CA CYS A 55 -0.52 -2.11 10.91
C CYS A 55 0.54 -1.06 11.25
N THR A 56 0.23 -0.15 12.18
CA THR A 56 1.12 0.97 12.55
C THR A 56 2.54 0.51 12.88
N PHE A 57 2.71 -0.65 13.51
CA PHE A 57 4.02 -1.22 13.83
C PHE A 57 4.82 -1.58 12.56
N HIS A 58 4.24 -2.38 11.66
CA HIS A 58 4.93 -2.80 10.44
C HIS A 58 5.10 -1.66 9.44
N HIS A 59 4.17 -0.71 9.42
CA HIS A 59 4.29 0.53 8.65
C HIS A 59 5.54 1.31 9.05
N ARG A 60 5.75 1.53 10.36
CA ARG A 60 6.97 2.17 10.88
C ARG A 60 8.22 1.35 10.59
N LYS A 61 8.20 0.03 10.82
CA LYS A 61 9.36 -0.83 10.53
C LYS A 61 9.78 -0.81 9.06
N LEU A 62 8.83 -0.74 8.13
CA LEU A 62 9.16 -0.59 6.71
C LEU A 62 9.85 0.76 6.43
N HIS A 63 9.39 1.86 7.04
CA HIS A 63 10.04 3.17 6.90
C HIS A 63 11.40 3.26 7.60
N ASP A 64 11.52 2.73 8.82
CA ASP A 64 12.69 2.93 9.68
C ASP A 64 13.85 2.00 9.29
N VAL A 65 13.55 0.74 8.98
CA VAL A 65 14.56 -0.31 8.77
C VAL A 65 14.38 -1.09 7.46
N GLY A 66 13.41 -0.72 6.62
CA GLY A 66 13.19 -1.38 5.34
C GLY A 66 12.58 -2.78 5.44
N LEU A 67 11.91 -3.10 6.56
CA LEU A 67 11.28 -4.42 6.73
C LEU A 67 10.24 -4.67 5.63
N GLY A 68 10.46 -5.72 4.84
CA GLY A 68 9.50 -6.15 3.82
C GLY A 68 9.59 -5.35 2.51
N LYS A 69 10.72 -4.69 2.25
CA LYS A 69 10.90 -3.80 1.08
C LYS A 69 10.72 -4.53 -0.25
N ASP A 70 11.15 -5.79 -0.34
CA ASP A 70 11.14 -6.57 -1.58
C ASP A 70 9.78 -7.29 -1.79
N GLU A 71 9.01 -7.45 -0.72
CA GLU A 71 7.71 -8.12 -0.71
C GLU A 71 6.54 -7.21 -1.11
N GLN A 72 6.76 -5.89 -1.18
CA GLN A 72 5.71 -4.91 -1.41
C GLN A 72 4.90 -5.16 -2.70
N TRP A 73 5.53 -5.63 -3.79
CA TRP A 73 4.81 -5.97 -5.02
C TRP A 73 3.86 -7.14 -4.84
N ARG A 74 4.29 -8.16 -4.09
CA ARG A 74 3.44 -9.31 -3.75
C ARG A 74 2.28 -8.85 -2.86
N TRP A 75 2.55 -8.02 -1.87
CA TRP A 75 1.51 -7.44 -1.02
C TRP A 75 0.51 -6.61 -1.81
N LEU A 76 0.97 -5.80 -2.77
CA LEU A 76 0.11 -5.02 -3.63
C LEU A 76 -0.77 -5.92 -4.49
N ALA A 77 -0.20 -6.93 -5.15
CA ALA A 77 -0.96 -7.86 -5.98
C ALA A 77 -2.08 -8.55 -5.19
N LEU A 78 -1.77 -9.04 -3.98
CA LEU A 78 -2.76 -9.66 -3.09
C LEU A 78 -3.82 -8.66 -2.59
N THR A 79 -3.41 -7.43 -2.30
CA THR A 79 -4.34 -6.37 -1.87
C THR A 79 -5.34 -6.05 -2.98
N LEU A 80 -4.84 -5.85 -4.20
CA LEU A 80 -5.69 -5.55 -5.36
C LEU A 80 -6.60 -6.73 -5.71
N ALA A 81 -6.10 -7.97 -5.65
CA ALA A 81 -6.91 -9.17 -5.86
C ALA A 81 -8.07 -9.23 -4.87
N ALA A 82 -7.81 -9.05 -3.56
CA ALA A 82 -8.85 -9.05 -2.55
C ALA A 82 -9.90 -7.94 -2.77
N ILE A 83 -9.48 -6.75 -3.22
CA ILE A 83 -10.41 -5.66 -3.55
C ILE A 83 -11.30 -6.00 -4.76
N VAL A 84 -10.72 -6.59 -5.81
CA VAL A 84 -11.45 -6.98 -7.03
C VAL A 84 -12.42 -8.12 -6.75
N GLU A 85 -12.02 -9.09 -5.94
CA GLU A 85 -12.83 -10.24 -5.56
C GLU A 85 -13.89 -9.93 -4.49
N GLY A 86 -13.95 -8.69 -3.98
CA GLY A 86 -14.91 -8.28 -2.95
C GLY A 86 -14.63 -8.88 -1.57
N LYS A 87 -13.38 -9.27 -1.30
CA LYS A 87 -12.92 -9.85 -0.03
C LYS A 87 -12.24 -8.81 0.89
N ALA A 88 -12.38 -7.53 0.56
CA ALA A 88 -11.75 -6.39 1.24
C ALA A 88 -12.75 -5.57 2.05
#